data_AF-A0A2M8P780-F1
#
_entry.id   AF-A0A2M8P780-F1
#
_cell.length_a   1.000
_cell.length_b   1.000
_cell.length_c   1.000
_cell.angle_alpha   90.00
_cell.angle_beta   90.00
_cell.angle_gamma   90.00
#
_symmetry.space_group_name_H-M   'P 1'
#
loop_
_entity.id
_entity.type
_entity.pdbx_description
1 polymer ?
#
loop_
_entity_poly.entity_id
_entity_poly.type
_entity_poly.pdbx_seq_one_letter_code
_entity_poly.pdbx_strand_id
1 'polypeptide(L)' 'QRLFTGLKPERDLGYADFQMVPDETYRVELLALSEPTRELEASPCTAQDGSRTRISYRVIFQRIRQP' A
#
# COMPACT_ATOMS: atom_id res chain seq x y z
N GLN A 1 0.94 0.55 -20.46
CA GLN A 1 1.74 -0.35 -19.59
C GLN A 1 1.58 0.15 -18.16
N ARG A 2 0.97 -0.63 -17.25
CA ARG A 2 0.83 -0.25 -15.84
C ARG A 2 2.09 -0.74 -15.13
N LEU A 3 2.90 0.18 -14.60
CA LEU A 3 4.02 -0.15 -13.72
C LEU A 3 3.43 -0.56 -12.37
N PHE A 4 3.45 -1.85 -12.06
CA PHE A 4 3.25 -2.32 -10.70
C PHE A 4 4.60 -2.20 -10.00
N THR A 5 4.66 -1.39 -8.96
CA THR A 5 5.89 -1.18 -8.19
C THR A 5 5.71 -1.75 -6.80
N GLY A 6 6.41 -2.85 -6.59
CA GLY A 6 6.90 -3.28 -5.31
C GLY A 6 8.39 -3.18 -5.29
N LEU A 7 8.86 -1.96 -4.99
CA LEU A 7 10.18 -1.51 -4.55
C LEU A 7 11.49 -2.22 -4.99
N LYS A 8 11.55 -3.08 -6.00
CA LYS A 8 12.78 -3.56 -6.67
C LYS A 8 12.39 -4.58 -7.75
N PRO A 9 12.25 -4.16 -9.02
CA PRO A 9 11.96 -5.08 -10.12
C PRO A 9 12.99 -6.21 -10.28
N GLU A 10 14.22 -6.00 -9.81
CA GLU A 10 15.27 -7.02 -9.82
C GLU A 10 15.12 -8.10 -8.75
N ARG A 11 14.16 -7.98 -7.81
CA ARG A 11 13.93 -8.98 -6.74
C ARG A 11 12.80 -9.93 -7.09
N ASP A 12 11.58 -9.42 -7.23
CA ASP A 12 10.39 -10.18 -7.67
C ASP A 12 9.16 -9.24 -7.83
N LEU A 13 8.17 -9.64 -8.64
CA LEU A 13 6.90 -8.92 -8.82
C LEU A 13 6.07 -8.79 -7.53
N GLY A 14 6.22 -9.73 -6.59
CA GLY A 14 5.55 -9.73 -5.28
C GLY A 14 6.32 -8.99 -4.18
N TYR A 15 7.42 -8.30 -4.48
CA TYR A 15 8.18 -7.57 -3.46
C TYR A 15 7.40 -6.40 -2.81
N ALA A 16 6.27 -5.98 -3.40
CA ALA A 16 5.31 -5.03 -2.79
C ALA A 16 4.27 -5.69 -1.91
N ASP A 17 4.09 -7.01 -2.03
CA ASP A 17 2.93 -7.68 -1.45
C ASP A 17 3.19 -7.89 0.03
N PHE A 18 2.82 -6.87 0.80
CA PHE A 18 2.86 -6.90 2.24
C PHE A 18 1.46 -7.23 2.78
N GLN A 19 1.35 -8.39 3.42
CA GLN A 19 0.13 -8.78 4.11
C GLN A 19 0.13 -8.13 5.51
N MET A 20 -0.76 -7.18 5.72
CA MET A 20 -0.98 -6.61 7.06
C MET A 20 -1.55 -7.69 7.98
N VAL A 21 -1.02 -7.73 9.21
CA VAL A 21 -1.51 -8.61 10.29
C VAL A 21 -2.69 -7.91 10.98
N PRO A 22 -3.74 -8.65 11.38
CA PRO A 22 -4.83 -8.11 12.18
C PRO A 22 -4.33 -7.41 13.45
N ASP A 23 -4.98 -6.30 13.79
CA ASP A 23 -4.77 -5.56 15.05
C ASP A 23 -3.36 -4.96 15.23
N GLU A 24 -2.58 -4.91 14.14
CA GLU A 24 -1.30 -4.23 14.06
C GLU A 24 -1.43 -2.90 13.29
N THR A 25 -0.63 -1.90 13.68
CA THR A 25 -0.61 -0.57 13.07
C THR A 25 0.66 -0.36 12.25
N TYR A 26 0.49 0.19 11.04
CA TYR A 26 1.58 0.37 10.08
C TYR A 26 1.66 1.81 9.58
N ARG A 27 2.82 2.19 9.02
CA ARG A 27 3.01 3.41 8.23
C ARG A 27 3.82 3.08 6.98
N VAL A 28 3.55 3.80 5.89
CA VAL A 28 4.38 3.76 4.68
C VAL A 28 5.27 4.98 4.67
N GLU A 29 6.56 4.78 4.41
CA GLU A 29 7.56 5.86 4.34
C GLU A 29 8.48 5.63 3.14
N LEU A 30 8.78 6.70 2.41
CA LEU A 30 9.91 6.72 1.48
C LEU A 30 11.07 7.40 2.20
N LEU A 31 12.02 6.58 2.66
CA LEU A 31 13.15 7.04 3.47
C LEU A 31 13.84 8.25 2.82
N ALA A 32 13.96 9.34 3.59
CA ALA A 32 14.54 10.62 3.18
C ALA A 32 13.86 11.34 2.00
N LEU A 33 12.70 10.87 1.54
CA LEU A 33 11.98 11.41 0.38
C LEU A 33 10.53 11.80 0.69
N SER A 34 9.95 11.30 1.78
CA SER A 34 8.62 11.69 2.26
C SER A 34 8.55 11.69 3.77
N GLU A 35 7.61 12.46 4.31
CA GLU A 35 7.10 12.17 5.65
C GLU A 35 6.35 10.82 5.65
N PRO A 36 6.33 10.08 6.77
CA PRO A 36 5.52 8.89 6.89
C PRO A 36 4.03 9.18 6.66
N THR A 37 3.30 8.19 6.14
CA THR A 37 1.84 8.28 6.09
C THR A 37 1.24 8.37 7.49
N ARG A 38 -0.04 8.76 7.56
CA ARG A 38 -0.87 8.46 8.73
C ARG A 38 -0.89 6.95 9.00
N GLU A 39 -1.28 6.60 10.21
CA GLU A 39 -1.43 5.21 10.65
C GLU A 39 -2.43 4.45 9.77
N LEU A 40 -2.05 3.24 9.42
CA LEU A 40 -2.79 2.30 8.59
C LEU A 40 -3.09 1.06 9.44
N GLU A 41 -4.35 0.63 9.41
CA GLU A 41 -4.84 -0.53 10.18
C GLU A 41 -5.64 -1.44 9.27
N ALA A 42 -5.42 -2.75 9.37
CA ALA A 42 -6.23 -3.75 8.67
C ALA A 42 -7.49 -4.11 9.48
N SER A 43 -8.24 -3.09 9.89
CA SER A 43 -9.43 -3.26 10.72
C SER A 43 -10.61 -3.84 9.92
N PRO A 44 -11.55 -4.56 10.56
CA PRO A 44 -12.72 -5.11 9.90
C PRO A 44 -13.60 -4.01 9.30
N CYS A 45 -14.08 -4.23 8.08
CA CYS A 45 -15.09 -3.40 7.44
C CYS A 45 -16.10 -4.25 6.65
N THR A 46 -17.20 -3.63 6.22
CA THR A 46 -18.22 -4.30 5.42
C THR A 46 -18.05 -3.88 3.96
N ALA A 47 -17.89 -4.86 3.07
CA ALA A 47 -17.83 -4.62 1.63
C ALA A 47 -19.22 -4.24 1.08
N GLN A 48 -19.26 -3.75 -0.16
CA GLN A 48 -20.53 -3.35 -0.80
C GLN A 48 -21.55 -4.49 -0.93
N ASP A 49 -21.08 -5.73 -1.00
CA ASP A 49 -21.94 -6.93 -1.06
C ASP A 49 -22.42 -7.40 0.33
N GLY A 50 -22.10 -6.66 1.40
CA GLY A 50 -22.46 -7.00 2.77
C GLY A 50 -21.51 -8.01 3.44
N SER A 51 -20.49 -8.51 2.75
CA SER A 51 -19.50 -9.42 3.34
C SER A 51 -18.57 -8.69 4.32
N ARG A 52 -18.11 -9.39 5.36
CA ARG A 52 -17.06 -8.89 6.24
C ARG A 52 -15.71 -9.06 5.57
N THR A 53 -14.96 -7.97 5.48
CA THR A 53 -13.60 -7.93 4.94
C THR A 53 -12.71 -7.08 5.85
N ARG A 54 -11.48 -6.81 5.42
CA ARG A 54 -10.55 -5.89 6.08
C ARG A 54 -10.23 -4.73 5.18
N ILE A 55 -9.89 -3.59 5.77
CA ILE A 55 -9.38 -2.44 5.03
C ILE A 55 -8.10 -2.84 4.30
N SER A 56 -8.04 -2.51 3.01
CA SER A 56 -6.85 -2.66 2.15
C SER A 56 -6.41 -1.31 1.63
N TYR A 57 -5.11 -1.09 1.54
CA TYR A 57 -4.53 0.18 1.06
C TYR A 57 -3.90 0.00 -0.32
N ARG A 58 -4.09 1.00 -1.18
CA ARG A 58 -3.45 1.06 -2.50
C ARG A 58 -2.44 2.19 -2.53
N VAL A 59 -1.17 1.87 -2.74
CA VAL A 59 -0.13 2.86 -3.03
C VAL A 59 -0.23 3.27 -4.49
N ILE A 60 -0.26 4.57 -4.76
CA ILE A 60 -0.38 5.12 -6.12
C ILE A 60 0.87 5.92 -6.45
N PHE A 61 1.56 5.54 -7.52
CA PHE A 61 2.68 6.28 -8.08
C PHE A 61 2.21 7.14 -9.24
N GLN A 62 2.51 8.44 -9.20
CA GLN A 62 2.17 9.37 -10.26
C GLN A 62 3.45 9.97 -10.85
N ARG A 63 3.57 9.94 -12.18
CA ARG A 63 4.64 10.65 -12.87
C ARG A 63 4.29 12.14 -12.89
N ILE A 64 5.15 12.97 -12.31
CA ILE A 64 5.10 14.41 -12.53
C ILE A 64 5.64 14.67 -13.93
N ARG A 65 4.85 15.30 -14.80
CA ARG A 65 5.39 15.84 -16.06
C ARG A 65 6.18 17.09 -15.71
N GLN A 66 7.46 17.09 -16.00
CA GLN A 66 8.23 18.32 -16.03
C GLN A 66 7.77 19.14 -17.25
N PRO A 67 7.73 20.48 -17.14
CA PRO A 67 7.37 21.35 -18.26
C PRO A 67 8.32 21.17 -19.45
#